data_AF-A0A9X0D1Z2-F1
#
_entry.id   AF-A0A9X0D1Z2-F1
#
_cell.length_a   1.000
_cell.length_b   1.000
_cell.length_c   1.000
_cell.angle_alpha   90.00
_cell.angle_beta   90.00
_cell.angle_gamma   90.00
#
_symmetry.space_group_name_H-M   'P 1'
#
loop_
_entity.id
_entity.type
_entity.pdbx_description
1 polymer ?
#
loop_
_entity_poly.entity_id
_entity_poly.type
_entity_poly.pdbx_seq_one_letter_code
_entity_poly.pdbx_strand_id
1 'polypeptide(L)'
;MKILPFLSELGNSFDREVHRLIRECYELCDKLQHQLTELLQSLARSCNKYVLNILCTKKMELVPYRYSYGFITWCLQLSCVPEVPIEEQRKQTLNVSEEELRNPSELQRIVLEFMDRLYLYPLNMYSKFPKRPGVYFIYHVGKTELYKESQVSPSTHYPVYVGQSQTDIANRLTDHRRKIEKADKSKVEHEFFLDTAEFVVRFIIVDKHVTLKIEGMLIEYFSPVWNSETRVGFSFGNANHETNPWNKFHIQGDEDTINDMLEKLRIR
;
A
#
# COMPACT_ATOMS: atom_id res chain seq x y z
N MET A 1 -11.15 -0.43 -21.88
CA MET A 1 -12.25 0.40 -21.33
C MET A 1 -11.78 1.86 -21.24
N LYS A 2 -12.36 2.79 -22.01
CA LYS A 2 -11.86 4.19 -22.14
C LYS A 2 -12.14 5.09 -20.92
N ILE A 3 -12.92 4.61 -19.96
CA ILE A 3 -13.47 5.41 -18.85
C ILE A 3 -12.49 5.57 -17.68
N LEU A 4 -11.63 4.58 -17.42
CA LEU A 4 -10.73 4.56 -16.26
C LEU A 4 -9.84 5.81 -16.17
N PRO A 5 -9.15 6.28 -17.22
CA PRO A 5 -8.34 7.49 -17.12
C PRO A 5 -9.13 8.74 -16.70
N PHE A 6 -10.43 8.82 -17.04
CA PHE A 6 -11.29 9.95 -16.72
C PHE A 6 -11.82 9.93 -15.28
N LEU A 7 -12.12 8.75 -14.72
CA LEU A 7 -12.54 8.62 -13.31
C LEU A 7 -11.51 9.24 -12.36
N SER A 8 -10.23 9.06 -12.69
CA SER A 8 -9.15 9.63 -11.90
C SER A 8 -9.13 11.16 -11.89
N GLU A 9 -9.48 11.82 -13.02
CA GLU A 9 -9.50 13.29 -13.13
C GLU A 9 -10.66 13.91 -12.33
N LEU A 10 -11.72 13.14 -12.10
CA LEU A 10 -12.86 13.55 -11.28
C LEU A 10 -12.56 13.49 -9.77
N GLY A 11 -11.39 13.00 -9.37
CA GLY A 11 -10.91 13.04 -7.98
C GLY A 11 -10.72 14.45 -7.40
N ASN A 12 -10.77 15.50 -8.24
CA ASN A 12 -10.75 16.90 -7.81
C ASN A 12 -12.14 17.47 -7.49
N SER A 13 -13.21 16.67 -7.59
CA SER A 13 -14.56 17.11 -7.24
C SER A 13 -14.67 17.32 -5.72
N PHE A 14 -15.47 18.30 -5.28
CA PHE A 14 -15.89 18.41 -3.87
C PHE A 14 -17.19 17.66 -3.59
N ASP A 15 -17.80 17.05 -4.61
CA ASP A 15 -19.08 16.38 -4.51
C ASP A 15 -18.91 14.93 -4.05
N ARG A 16 -19.40 14.61 -2.85
CA ARG A 16 -19.38 13.25 -2.31
C ARG A 16 -20.07 12.23 -3.20
N GLU A 17 -21.09 12.65 -3.94
CA GLU A 17 -21.81 11.76 -4.84
C GLU A 17 -20.95 11.38 -6.05
N VAL A 18 -20.12 12.30 -6.56
CA VAL A 18 -19.13 12.01 -7.60
C VAL A 18 -18.14 10.95 -7.11
N HIS A 19 -17.65 11.06 -5.88
CA HIS A 19 -16.73 10.07 -5.30
C HIS A 19 -17.39 8.70 -5.05
N ARG A 20 -18.67 8.70 -4.63
CA ARG A 20 -19.46 7.47 -4.48
C ARG A 20 -19.59 6.74 -5.82
N LEU A 21 -19.98 7.46 -6.87
CA LEU A 21 -20.15 6.89 -8.21
C LEU A 21 -18.83 6.42 -8.83
N ILE A 22 -17.71 7.12 -8.57
CA ILE A 22 -16.38 6.68 -8.99
C ILE A 22 -16.01 5.36 -8.30
N ARG A 23 -16.32 5.21 -7.00
CA ARG A 23 -16.11 3.95 -6.26
C ARG A 23 -16.93 2.82 -6.87
N GLU A 24 -18.21 3.05 -7.16
CA GLU A 24 -19.07 2.05 -7.82
C GLU A 24 -18.53 1.66 -9.19
N CYS A 25 -18.04 2.63 -9.97
CA CYS A 25 -17.41 2.35 -11.25
C CYS A 25 -16.18 1.44 -11.08
N TYR A 26 -15.32 1.69 -10.09
CA TYR A 26 -14.17 0.82 -9.82
C TYR A 26 -14.58 -0.58 -9.35
N GLU A 27 -15.61 -0.69 -8.51
CA GLU A 27 -16.13 -1.99 -8.05
C GLU A 27 -16.75 -2.81 -9.19
N LEU A 28 -17.42 -2.15 -10.13
CA LEU A 28 -17.90 -2.79 -11.36
C LEU A 28 -16.73 -3.26 -12.24
N CYS A 29 -15.68 -2.45 -12.37
CA CYS A 29 -14.48 -2.83 -13.13
C CYS A 29 -13.75 -4.03 -12.50
N ASP A 30 -13.72 -4.08 -11.17
CA ASP A 30 -13.14 -5.19 -10.40
C ASP A 30 -13.95 -6.48 -10.58
N LYS A 31 -15.29 -6.41 -10.60
CA LYS A 31 -16.14 -7.57 -10.91
C LYS A 31 -15.95 -8.09 -12.34
N LEU A 32 -15.60 -7.21 -13.27
CA LEU A 32 -15.29 -7.56 -14.67
C LEU A 32 -13.83 -8.06 -14.85
N GLN A 33 -13.02 -8.10 -13.80
CA GLN A 33 -11.57 -8.38 -13.87
C GLN A 33 -11.21 -9.79 -14.33
N HIS A 34 -12.13 -10.76 -14.21
CA HIS A 34 -11.86 -12.16 -14.52
C HIS A 34 -11.54 -12.43 -16.00
N GLN A 35 -11.59 -11.42 -16.87
CA GLN A 35 -11.47 -11.61 -18.32
C GLN A 35 -10.24 -10.95 -18.98
N LEU A 36 -9.50 -10.01 -18.36
CA LEU A 36 -8.36 -9.35 -19.03
C LEU A 36 -7.29 -8.72 -18.10
N THR A 37 -6.04 -9.19 -18.22
CA THR A 37 -4.85 -8.68 -17.49
C THR A 37 -4.50 -7.21 -17.78
N GLU A 38 -4.78 -6.71 -18.99
CA GLU A 38 -4.54 -5.30 -19.33
C GLU A 38 -5.52 -4.34 -18.63
N LEU A 39 -6.73 -4.82 -18.32
CA LEU A 39 -7.74 -4.04 -17.60
C LEU A 39 -7.30 -3.77 -16.16
N LEU A 40 -6.68 -4.76 -15.51
CA LEU A 40 -6.13 -4.64 -14.15
C LEU A 40 -5.07 -3.54 -14.04
N GLN A 41 -4.14 -3.47 -15.00
CA GLN A 41 -3.11 -2.44 -14.99
C GLN A 41 -3.70 -1.03 -15.22
N SER A 42 -4.70 -0.91 -16.10
CA SER A 42 -5.39 0.36 -16.32
C SER A 42 -6.23 0.79 -15.12
N LEU A 43 -6.86 -0.17 -14.44
CA LEU A 43 -7.67 0.05 -13.24
C LEU A 43 -6.78 0.54 -12.10
N ALA A 44 -5.69 -0.17 -11.81
CA ALA A 44 -4.72 0.23 -10.78
C ALA A 44 -4.13 1.62 -11.05
N ARG A 45 -3.75 1.94 -12.30
CA ARG A 45 -3.26 3.28 -12.67
C ARG A 45 -4.30 4.37 -12.42
N SER A 46 -5.57 4.08 -12.71
CA SER A 46 -6.66 5.01 -12.53
C SER A 46 -6.99 5.24 -11.05
N CYS A 47 -7.11 4.17 -10.25
CA CYS A 47 -7.31 4.26 -8.80
C CYS A 47 -6.19 5.07 -8.13
N ASN A 48 -4.93 4.79 -8.48
CA ASN A 48 -3.79 5.51 -7.92
C ASN A 48 -3.80 7.00 -8.29
N LYS A 49 -4.23 7.32 -9.52
CA LYS A 49 -4.35 8.71 -9.97
C LYS A 49 -5.54 9.44 -9.33
N TYR A 50 -6.63 8.73 -9.05
CA TYR A 50 -7.78 9.26 -8.31
C TYR A 50 -7.40 9.62 -6.87
N VAL A 51 -6.74 8.69 -6.17
CA VAL A 51 -6.22 8.93 -4.81
C VAL A 51 -5.25 10.11 -4.80
N LEU A 52 -4.36 10.20 -5.80
CA LEU A 52 -3.46 11.34 -5.95
C LEU A 52 -4.22 12.67 -6.08
N ASN A 53 -5.31 12.70 -6.85
CA ASN A 53 -6.08 13.92 -7.08
C ASN A 53 -6.88 14.34 -5.83
N ILE A 54 -7.40 13.40 -5.05
CA ILE A 54 -8.07 13.70 -3.76
C ILE A 54 -7.09 14.22 -2.71
N LEU A 55 -5.90 13.62 -2.62
CA LEU A 55 -4.92 13.93 -1.57
C LEU A 55 -4.03 15.14 -1.90
N CYS A 56 -4.04 15.65 -3.14
CA CYS A 56 -3.22 16.77 -3.56
C CYS A 56 -3.99 18.10 -3.50
N THR A 57 -3.81 18.84 -2.41
CA THR A 57 -4.45 20.16 -2.16
C THR A 57 -4.13 21.24 -3.21
N LYS A 58 -3.05 21.09 -4.00
CA LYS A 58 -2.64 22.04 -5.04
C LYS A 58 -3.48 22.00 -6.34
N LYS A 59 -4.39 21.03 -6.51
CA LYS A 59 -5.16 20.82 -7.77
C LYS A 59 -6.67 21.01 -7.64
N MET A 60 -7.15 21.49 -6.50
CA MET A 60 -8.58 21.65 -6.20
C MET A 60 -9.31 22.77 -6.97
N GLU A 61 -8.66 23.41 -7.94
CA GLU A 61 -9.30 24.39 -8.81
C GLU A 61 -9.51 23.77 -10.20
N LEU A 62 -10.76 23.82 -10.69
CA LEU A 62 -11.23 23.48 -12.05
C LEU A 62 -11.88 22.10 -12.24
N VAL A 63 -13.09 21.89 -11.72
CA VAL A 63 -14.09 21.08 -12.45
C VAL A 63 -15.48 21.73 -12.31
N PRO A 64 -16.06 22.30 -13.40
CA PRO A 64 -17.41 22.82 -13.37
C PRO A 64 -18.44 21.71 -13.12
N TYR A 65 -19.24 21.88 -12.05
CA TYR A 65 -20.27 20.98 -11.51
C TYR A 65 -21.22 20.33 -12.55
N ARG A 66 -21.42 20.95 -13.72
CA ARG A 66 -22.42 20.50 -14.71
C ARG A 66 -21.96 19.40 -15.66
N TYR A 67 -20.67 19.11 -15.77
CA TYR A 67 -20.16 18.10 -16.72
C TYR A 67 -19.79 16.75 -16.08
N SER A 68 -19.51 16.72 -14.77
CA SER A 68 -19.10 15.51 -14.05
C SER A 68 -20.26 14.56 -13.80
N TYR A 69 -21.41 15.08 -13.35
CA TYR A 69 -22.54 14.24 -12.93
C TYR A 69 -23.13 13.45 -14.11
N GLY A 70 -23.48 14.14 -15.21
CA GLY A 70 -24.11 13.53 -16.39
C GLY A 70 -23.21 12.53 -17.12
N PHE A 71 -21.89 12.75 -17.13
CA PHE A 71 -20.94 11.82 -17.75
C PHE A 71 -20.80 10.52 -16.95
N ILE A 72 -20.80 10.61 -15.61
CA ILE A 72 -20.72 9.43 -14.74
C ILE A 72 -22.02 8.63 -14.78
N THR A 73 -23.19 9.30 -14.74
CA THR A 73 -24.49 8.61 -14.88
C THR A 73 -24.61 7.92 -16.23
N TRP A 74 -24.15 8.56 -17.31
CA TRP A 74 -24.09 7.95 -18.64
C TRP A 74 -23.17 6.72 -18.71
N CYS A 75 -22.00 6.78 -18.06
CA CYS A 75 -21.07 5.64 -17.99
C CYS A 75 -21.66 4.45 -17.21
N LEU A 76 -22.40 4.71 -16.14
CA LEU A 76 -23.11 3.68 -15.36
C LEU A 76 -24.27 3.07 -16.18
N GLN A 77 -25.00 3.89 -16.94
CA GLN A 77 -26.07 3.41 -17.84
C GLN A 77 -25.55 2.51 -18.97
N LEU A 78 -24.35 2.76 -19.49
CA LEU A 78 -23.72 1.90 -20.51
C LEU A 78 -23.21 0.56 -19.97
N SER A 79 -23.11 0.41 -18.64
CA SER A 79 -22.47 -0.74 -17.98
C SER A 79 -23.47 -1.69 -17.31
N CYS A 80 -24.77 -1.38 -17.31
CA CYS A 80 -25.80 -2.19 -16.64
C CYS A 80 -26.73 -2.91 -17.64
N VAL A 81 -26.76 -4.24 -17.54
CA VAL A 81 -27.93 -5.09 -17.82
C VAL A 81 -29.05 -4.70 -16.81
N PRO A 82 -30.35 -4.63 -17.19
CA PRO A 82 -31.42 -4.17 -16.28
C PRO A 82 -31.63 -5.19 -15.14
N GLU A 83 -32.06 -4.88 -13.91
CA GLU A 83 -33.07 -3.94 -13.39
C GLU A 83 -32.96 -3.89 -11.83
N VAL A 84 -33.44 -2.83 -11.17
CA VAL A 84 -34.41 -2.80 -10.03
C VAL A 84 -34.48 -1.36 -9.45
N PRO A 85 -35.66 -0.82 -9.09
CA PRO A 85 -35.87 0.61 -8.78
C PRO A 85 -35.34 1.03 -7.40
N ILE A 86 -34.80 2.25 -7.36
CA ILE A 86 -34.30 2.94 -6.18
C ILE A 86 -35.49 3.55 -5.43
N GLU A 87 -35.86 2.95 -4.30
CA GLU A 87 -36.62 3.65 -3.28
C GLU A 87 -35.96 3.39 -1.91
N GLU A 88 -35.77 4.49 -1.17
CA GLU A 88 -35.37 4.53 0.24
C GLU A 88 -33.95 4.12 0.63
N GLN A 89 -33.03 5.08 0.52
CA GLN A 89 -32.07 5.37 1.61
C GLN A 89 -31.55 6.82 1.54
N ARG A 90 -32.48 7.78 1.60
CA ARG A 90 -32.20 9.12 2.12
C ARG A 90 -32.16 9.02 3.64
N LYS A 91 -30.96 8.99 4.22
CA LYS A 91 -30.57 9.60 5.52
C LYS A 91 -29.27 8.95 6.01
N GLN A 92 -28.15 9.53 5.61
CA GLN A 92 -27.05 9.90 6.52
C GLN A 92 -25.97 10.56 5.66
N THR A 93 -26.17 11.84 5.39
CA THR A 93 -25.18 12.73 4.83
C THR A 93 -24.08 12.89 5.88
N LEU A 94 -22.98 12.14 5.75
CA LEU A 94 -21.85 12.21 6.67
C LEU A 94 -21.02 13.45 6.35
N ASN A 95 -21.34 14.56 7.04
CA ASN A 95 -20.59 15.81 7.03
C ASN A 95 -19.21 15.66 7.66
N VAL A 96 -18.28 15.04 6.93
CA VAL A 96 -16.86 15.05 7.26
C VAL A 96 -16.30 16.47 7.09
N SER A 97 -16.08 17.15 8.20
CA SER A 97 -15.41 18.46 8.27
C SER A 97 -13.89 18.27 8.17
N GLU A 98 -13.13 19.33 7.85
CA GLU A 98 -11.66 19.31 7.91
C GLU A 98 -11.09 18.94 9.31
N GLU A 99 -11.95 18.91 10.32
CA GLU A 99 -11.66 18.47 11.68
C GLU A 99 -11.60 16.94 11.81
N GLU A 100 -12.36 16.20 11.00
CA GLU A 100 -12.36 14.73 10.96
C GLU A 100 -11.07 14.17 10.33
N LEU A 101 -10.45 14.89 9.37
CA LEU A 101 -9.09 14.61 8.90
C LEU A 101 -8.00 14.78 9.99
N ARG A 102 -8.31 15.44 11.12
CA ARG A 102 -7.38 15.51 12.26
C ARG A 102 -7.43 14.25 13.12
N ASN A 103 -8.51 13.47 13.05
CA ASN A 103 -8.70 12.31 13.93
C ASN A 103 -7.92 11.10 13.38
N PRO A 104 -6.84 10.64 14.06
CA PRO A 104 -5.96 9.58 13.54
C PRO A 104 -6.69 8.29 13.18
N SER A 105 -7.79 7.97 13.86
CA SER A 105 -8.57 6.74 13.70
C SER A 105 -9.34 6.64 12.37
N GLU A 106 -9.82 7.76 11.81
CA GLU A 106 -10.55 7.73 10.54
C GLU A 106 -9.61 7.64 9.34
N LEU A 107 -8.50 8.39 9.37
CA LEU A 107 -7.44 8.25 8.39
C LEU A 107 -6.90 6.81 8.39
N GLN A 108 -6.75 6.22 9.58
CA GLN A 108 -6.37 4.81 9.73
C GLN A 108 -7.36 3.88 9.04
N ARG A 109 -8.66 4.02 9.33
CA ARG A 109 -9.70 3.17 8.73
C ARG A 109 -9.70 3.29 7.20
N ILE A 110 -9.63 4.51 6.67
CA ILE A 110 -9.58 4.75 5.22
C ILE A 110 -8.34 4.09 4.62
N VAL A 111 -7.16 4.33 5.17
CA VAL A 111 -5.92 3.75 4.65
C VAL A 111 -5.97 2.22 4.65
N LEU A 112 -6.49 1.61 5.72
CA LEU A 112 -6.64 0.16 5.82
C LEU A 112 -7.66 -0.40 4.81
N GLU A 113 -8.83 0.24 4.67
CA GLU A 113 -9.85 -0.16 3.68
C GLU A 113 -9.31 -0.11 2.24
N PHE A 114 -8.47 0.88 1.94
CA PHE A 114 -7.84 1.00 0.62
C PHE A 114 -6.69 0.01 0.44
N MET A 115 -5.90 -0.25 1.48
CA MET A 115 -4.68 -1.06 1.40
C MET A 115 -4.93 -2.45 0.81
N ASP A 116 -5.96 -3.14 1.27
CA ASP A 116 -6.28 -4.51 0.80
C ASP A 116 -6.62 -4.57 -0.69
N ARG A 117 -7.09 -3.46 -1.25
CA ARG A 117 -7.44 -3.31 -2.68
C ARG A 117 -6.26 -2.88 -3.53
N LEU A 118 -5.10 -2.58 -2.95
CA LEU A 118 -3.92 -2.15 -3.70
C LEU A 118 -3.22 -3.32 -4.38
N TYR A 119 -2.76 -3.08 -5.60
CA TYR A 119 -2.00 -4.05 -6.38
C TYR A 119 -0.65 -4.38 -5.70
N LEU A 120 -0.31 -5.67 -5.67
CA LEU A 120 0.96 -6.17 -5.17
C LEU A 120 1.97 -6.23 -6.31
N TYR A 121 3.04 -5.46 -6.19
CA TYR A 121 4.14 -5.44 -7.17
C TYR A 121 5.28 -6.34 -6.69
N PRO A 122 5.90 -7.17 -7.55
CA PRO A 122 7.13 -7.86 -7.21
C PRO A 122 8.24 -6.88 -6.81
N LEU A 123 8.94 -7.13 -5.70
CA LEU A 123 10.02 -6.24 -5.24
C LEU A 123 11.22 -6.26 -6.21
N ASN A 124 11.46 -7.38 -6.88
CA ASN A 124 12.52 -7.53 -7.88
C ASN A 124 12.27 -6.75 -9.19
N MET A 125 11.19 -5.96 -9.28
CA MET A 125 10.86 -5.22 -10.49
C MET A 125 11.69 -3.93 -10.65
N TYR A 126 12.57 -3.89 -11.66
CA TYR A 126 13.61 -2.86 -11.82
C TYR A 126 13.17 -1.45 -12.27
N SER A 127 11.89 -1.20 -12.60
CA SER A 127 11.51 0.06 -13.27
C SER A 127 10.10 0.62 -13.03
N LYS A 128 9.32 0.10 -12.06
CA LYS A 128 7.89 0.45 -11.95
C LYS A 128 7.46 1.17 -10.68
N PHE A 129 8.38 1.49 -9.78
CA PHE A 129 8.01 2.19 -8.56
C PHE A 129 7.87 3.70 -8.79
N PRO A 130 6.91 4.34 -8.12
CA PRO A 130 6.64 5.76 -8.30
C PRO A 130 7.74 6.63 -7.68
N LYS A 131 8.21 7.62 -8.45
CA LYS A 131 9.13 8.66 -7.98
C LYS A 131 8.39 9.78 -7.25
N ARG A 132 7.71 9.42 -6.17
CA ARG A 132 6.86 10.32 -5.38
C ARG A 132 6.96 10.01 -3.89
N PRO A 133 6.58 10.97 -3.02
CA PRO A 133 6.40 10.70 -1.61
C PRO A 133 5.28 9.67 -1.38
N GLY A 134 5.41 8.90 -0.32
CA GLY A 134 4.39 7.96 0.08
C GLY A 134 4.85 6.95 1.13
N VAL A 135 3.95 6.02 1.42
CA VAL A 135 4.18 4.91 2.36
C VAL A 135 4.11 3.60 1.58
N TYR A 136 4.91 2.61 1.96
CA TYR A 136 4.96 1.31 1.30
C TYR A 136 5.05 0.19 2.33
N PHE A 137 4.66 -0.99 1.86
CA PHE A 137 4.60 -2.22 2.61
C PHE A 137 5.47 -3.24 1.87
N ILE A 138 6.26 -4.00 2.60
CA ILE A 138 6.97 -5.16 2.07
C ILE A 138 6.38 -6.39 2.73
N TYR A 139 5.96 -7.33 1.89
CA TYR A 139 5.39 -8.59 2.30
C TYR A 139 6.31 -9.72 1.85
N HIS A 140 6.45 -10.73 2.69
CA HIS A 140 7.01 -12.01 2.30
C HIS A 140 5.85 -12.92 1.87
N VAL A 141 5.91 -13.43 0.65
CA VAL A 141 4.88 -14.31 0.04
C VAL A 141 5.49 -15.61 -0.50
N GLY A 142 6.75 -15.85 -0.14
CA GLY A 142 7.52 -17.00 -0.53
C GLY A 142 6.98 -18.32 -0.01
N LYS A 143 7.47 -19.43 -0.58
CA LYS A 143 7.19 -20.76 -0.01
C LYS A 143 8.19 -21.12 1.08
N THR A 144 9.37 -20.49 1.09
CA THR A 144 10.35 -20.71 2.14
C THR A 144 9.91 -20.01 3.42
N GLU A 145 10.02 -20.64 4.58
CA GLU A 145 9.78 -19.95 5.84
C GLU A 145 10.88 -18.90 6.04
N LEU A 146 10.47 -17.64 6.23
CA LEU A 146 11.42 -16.53 6.41
C LEU A 146 12.29 -16.74 7.66
N TYR A 147 11.67 -17.25 8.73
CA TYR A 147 12.33 -17.67 9.95
C TYR A 147 11.71 -18.97 10.43
N LYS A 148 12.50 -20.04 10.38
CA LYS A 148 12.11 -21.39 10.81
C LYS A 148 11.55 -21.35 12.24
N GLU A 149 10.43 -22.03 12.46
CA GLU A 149 9.74 -22.11 13.77
C GLU A 149 9.27 -20.76 14.35
N SER A 150 9.23 -19.70 13.55
CA SER A 150 8.67 -18.41 13.98
C SER A 150 7.18 -18.30 13.69
N GLN A 151 6.55 -17.25 14.21
CA GLN A 151 5.18 -16.88 13.85
C GLN A 151 5.07 -16.11 12.51
N VAL A 152 6.19 -15.83 11.84
CA VAL A 152 6.21 -15.09 10.58
C VAL A 152 5.94 -16.05 9.43
N SER A 153 4.71 -16.00 8.92
CA SER A 153 4.27 -16.81 7.79
C SER A 153 4.12 -15.97 6.52
N PRO A 154 4.25 -16.58 5.34
CA PRO A 154 3.96 -15.91 4.08
C PRO A 154 2.56 -15.31 4.07
N SER A 155 2.44 -14.02 3.74
CA SER A 155 1.17 -13.30 3.79
C SER A 155 1.12 -12.13 2.83
N THR A 156 -0.04 -11.90 2.23
CA THR A 156 -0.36 -10.67 1.49
C THR A 156 -1.11 -9.63 2.35
N HIS A 157 -1.40 -9.97 3.61
CA HIS A 157 -2.14 -9.11 4.55
C HIS A 157 -1.24 -8.55 5.63
N TYR A 158 -0.29 -9.36 6.13
CA TYR A 158 0.63 -8.96 7.20
C TYR A 158 2.01 -8.62 6.62
N PRO A 159 2.38 -7.32 6.53
CA PRO A 159 3.68 -6.92 6.03
C PRO A 159 4.79 -7.31 7.01
N VAL A 160 5.95 -7.69 6.48
CA VAL A 160 7.16 -7.85 7.29
C VAL A 160 7.82 -6.51 7.59
N TYR A 161 7.57 -5.49 6.75
CA TYR A 161 8.08 -4.13 6.91
C TYR A 161 7.08 -3.09 6.41
N VAL A 162 6.96 -1.98 7.13
CA VAL A 162 6.29 -0.76 6.67
C VAL A 162 7.32 0.36 6.67
N GLY A 163 7.37 1.14 5.58
CA GLY A 163 8.29 2.25 5.46
C GLY A 163 7.71 3.41 4.66
N GLN A 164 8.35 4.57 4.77
CA GLN A 164 7.98 5.73 3.95
C GLN A 164 9.14 6.34 3.16
N SER A 165 8.77 7.23 2.25
CA SER A 165 9.66 8.18 1.60
C SER A 165 8.97 9.53 1.48
N GLN A 166 9.63 10.61 1.90
CA GLN A 166 9.13 11.98 1.72
C GLN A 166 9.39 12.56 0.33
N THR A 167 10.12 11.83 -0.52
CA THR A 167 10.57 12.32 -1.82
C THR A 167 10.32 11.30 -2.92
N ASP A 168 10.86 10.10 -2.77
CA ASP A 168 10.92 9.09 -3.82
C ASP A 168 10.85 7.67 -3.23
N ILE A 169 9.68 7.02 -3.34
CA ILE A 169 9.49 5.63 -2.94
C ILE A 169 10.37 4.68 -3.78
N ALA A 170 10.54 4.95 -5.08
CA ALA A 170 11.33 4.09 -5.95
C ALA A 170 12.78 3.97 -5.49
N ASN A 171 13.38 5.08 -5.05
CA ASN A 171 14.74 5.06 -4.51
C ASN A 171 14.82 4.25 -3.20
N ARG A 172 13.85 4.40 -2.30
CA ARG A 172 13.81 3.65 -1.04
C ARG A 172 13.61 2.15 -1.28
N LEU A 173 12.69 1.77 -2.15
CA LEU A 173 12.47 0.35 -2.49
C LEU A 173 13.68 -0.26 -3.22
N THR A 174 14.38 0.52 -4.06
CA THR A 174 15.62 0.07 -4.71
C THR A 174 16.73 -0.17 -3.68
N ASP A 175 16.87 0.72 -2.69
CA ASP A 175 17.81 0.57 -1.58
C ASP A 175 17.51 -0.70 -0.76
N HIS A 176 16.25 -0.89 -0.37
CA HIS A 176 15.81 -2.07 0.37
C HIS A 176 16.02 -3.37 -0.40
N ARG A 177 15.70 -3.38 -1.70
CA ARG A 177 15.98 -4.52 -2.55
C ARG A 177 17.45 -4.91 -2.54
N ARG A 178 18.36 -3.92 -2.67
CA ARG A 178 19.81 -4.18 -2.64
C ARG A 178 20.27 -4.77 -1.30
N LYS A 179 19.66 -4.38 -0.18
CA LYS A 179 19.96 -4.97 1.14
C LYS A 179 19.55 -6.43 1.20
N ILE A 180 18.36 -6.77 0.69
CA ILE A 180 17.89 -8.15 0.58
C ILE A 180 18.79 -8.95 -0.37
N GLU A 181 19.14 -8.42 -1.54
CA GLU A 181 20.09 -9.05 -2.47
C GLU A 181 21.49 -9.25 -1.86
N LYS A 182 21.90 -8.38 -0.93
CA LYS A 182 23.17 -8.52 -0.20
C LYS A 182 23.09 -9.64 0.84
N ALA A 183 22.03 -9.69 1.63
CA ALA A 183 21.75 -10.76 2.57
C ALA A 183 21.59 -12.11 1.86
N ASP A 184 20.94 -12.12 0.69
CA ASP A 184 20.92 -13.29 -0.18
C ASP A 184 22.34 -13.75 -0.46
N LYS A 185 23.27 -12.87 -0.86
CA LYS A 185 24.63 -13.28 -1.24
C LYS A 185 25.54 -13.71 -0.09
N SER A 186 25.23 -13.40 1.17
CA SER A 186 26.01 -13.84 2.34
C SER A 186 25.80 -15.32 2.71
N LYS A 187 25.32 -16.14 1.76
CA LYS A 187 24.93 -17.58 1.82
C LYS A 187 25.85 -18.54 2.54
N VAL A 188 27.08 -18.15 2.88
CA VAL A 188 28.14 -19.13 3.12
C VAL A 188 27.98 -19.83 4.48
N GLU A 189 27.21 -19.29 5.44
CA GLU A 189 27.16 -19.87 6.79
C GLU A 189 25.77 -19.96 7.46
N HIS A 190 24.71 -19.33 6.93
CA HIS A 190 23.46 -19.11 7.70
C HIS A 190 22.21 -19.77 7.11
N GLU A 191 21.37 -20.36 7.97
CA GLU A 191 20.14 -21.13 7.62
C GLU A 191 18.99 -20.23 7.10
N PHE A 192 19.10 -18.90 7.24
CA PHE A 192 18.04 -17.94 6.91
C PHE A 192 18.25 -17.31 5.54
N PHE A 193 17.42 -17.71 4.58
CA PHE A 193 17.54 -17.33 3.18
C PHE A 193 16.55 -16.23 2.79
N LEU A 194 17.02 -15.18 2.14
CA LEU A 194 16.17 -14.10 1.62
C LEU A 194 16.20 -14.05 0.09
N ASP A 195 15.25 -14.69 -0.58
CA ASP A 195 15.08 -14.49 -2.03
C ASP A 195 14.22 -13.25 -2.30
N THR A 196 14.79 -12.28 -3.02
CA THR A 196 14.06 -11.07 -3.42
C THR A 196 12.80 -11.37 -4.25
N ALA A 197 12.76 -12.50 -4.96
CA ALA A 197 11.58 -12.94 -5.71
C ALA A 197 10.41 -13.37 -4.81
N GLU A 198 10.66 -13.66 -3.54
CA GLU A 198 9.64 -14.00 -2.55
C GLU A 198 9.02 -12.78 -1.86
N PHE A 199 9.43 -11.57 -2.24
CA PHE A 199 8.90 -10.33 -1.68
C PHE A 199 8.06 -9.56 -2.69
N VAL A 200 6.92 -9.06 -2.20
CA VAL A 200 6.03 -8.15 -2.93
C VAL A 200 5.80 -6.88 -2.14
N VAL A 201 5.39 -5.82 -2.83
CA VAL A 201 5.17 -4.51 -2.24
C VAL A 201 3.83 -3.91 -2.63
N ARG A 202 3.24 -3.20 -1.67
CA ARG A 202 2.17 -2.21 -1.92
C ARG A 202 2.72 -0.83 -1.57
N PHE A 203 2.14 0.21 -2.18
CA PHE A 203 2.45 1.58 -1.81
C PHE A 203 1.25 2.48 -1.97
N ILE A 204 1.21 3.52 -1.15
CA ILE A 204 0.22 4.59 -1.15
C ILE A 204 0.97 5.88 -1.39
N ILE A 205 0.63 6.56 -2.48
CA ILE A 205 1.15 7.89 -2.75
C ILE A 205 0.36 8.89 -1.92
N VAL A 206 1.06 9.61 -1.06
CA VAL A 206 0.47 10.63 -0.19
C VAL A 206 1.35 11.87 -0.20
N ASP A 207 0.85 12.97 0.35
CA ASP A 207 1.67 14.16 0.54
C ASP A 207 2.80 13.92 1.55
N LYS A 208 3.98 14.51 1.31
CA LYS A 208 5.17 14.37 2.17
C LYS A 208 4.93 14.75 3.63
N HIS A 209 3.96 15.64 3.89
CA HIS A 209 3.63 16.11 5.24
C HIS A 209 2.85 15.09 6.05
N VAL A 210 2.22 14.09 5.41
CA VAL A 210 1.43 13.06 6.07
C VAL A 210 2.09 11.67 6.06
N THR A 211 3.20 11.48 5.33
CA THR A 211 3.86 10.16 5.22
C THR A 211 4.27 9.59 6.57
N LEU A 212 4.88 10.40 7.44
CA LEU A 212 5.34 9.97 8.77
C LEU A 212 4.18 9.55 9.67
N LYS A 213 3.07 10.29 9.64
CA LYS A 213 1.88 9.97 10.45
C LYS A 213 1.26 8.65 10.00
N ILE A 214 1.15 8.45 8.68
CA ILE A 214 0.57 7.23 8.10
C ILE A 214 1.48 6.02 8.35
N GLU A 215 2.80 6.18 8.20
CA GLU A 215 3.78 5.12 8.52
C GLU A 215 3.66 4.68 9.98
N GLY A 216 3.74 5.61 10.93
CA GLY A 216 3.67 5.27 12.36
C GLY A 216 2.38 4.54 12.74
N MET A 217 1.24 5.02 12.24
CA MET A 217 -0.07 4.39 12.41
C MET A 217 -0.16 2.98 11.84
N LEU A 218 0.48 2.72 10.69
CA LEU A 218 0.52 1.39 10.08
C LEU A 218 1.50 0.45 10.79
N ILE A 219 2.63 0.96 11.29
CA ILE A 219 3.55 0.20 12.12
C ILE A 219 2.85 -0.21 13.42
N GLU A 220 2.12 0.69 14.06
CA GLU A 220 1.33 0.39 15.25
C GLU A 220 0.28 -0.69 14.97
N TYR A 221 -0.46 -0.57 13.87
CA TYR A 221 -1.49 -1.52 13.50
C TYR A 221 -0.95 -2.92 13.16
N PHE A 222 0.07 -3.01 12.31
CA PHE A 222 0.58 -4.29 11.81
C PHE A 222 1.68 -4.91 12.69
N SER A 223 2.37 -4.10 13.51
CA SER A 223 3.58 -4.51 14.25
C SER A 223 4.57 -5.33 13.39
N PRO A 224 4.97 -4.83 12.20
CA PRO A 224 5.81 -5.57 11.26
C PRO A 224 7.22 -5.86 11.81
N VAL A 225 7.63 -7.12 11.78
CA VAL A 225 8.85 -7.60 12.47
C VAL A 225 10.14 -6.86 12.08
N TRP A 226 10.25 -6.34 10.86
CA TRP A 226 11.44 -5.62 10.39
C TRP A 226 11.53 -4.16 10.85
N ASN A 227 10.47 -3.60 11.43
CA ASN A 227 10.48 -2.23 11.95
C ASN A 227 11.13 -2.18 13.35
N SER A 228 11.86 -1.09 13.61
CA SER A 228 12.58 -0.86 14.88
C SER A 228 11.66 -0.68 16.07
N GLU A 229 10.45 -0.18 15.82
CA GLU A 229 9.46 0.20 16.83
C GLU A 229 8.70 -1.02 17.36
N THR A 230 8.95 -2.21 16.78
CA THR A 230 8.28 -3.44 17.18
C THR A 230 9.09 -4.19 18.22
N ARG A 231 8.44 -5.15 18.88
CA ARG A 231 9.06 -6.02 19.89
C ARG A 231 10.32 -6.72 19.38
N VAL A 232 10.35 -7.11 18.10
CA VAL A 232 11.50 -7.78 17.49
C VAL A 232 12.61 -6.75 17.23
N GLY A 233 12.26 -5.60 16.64
CA GLY A 233 13.16 -4.45 16.57
C GLY A 233 14.31 -4.60 15.57
N PHE A 234 14.12 -5.36 14.48
CA PHE A 234 15.16 -5.61 13.47
C PHE A 234 15.77 -4.33 12.88
N SER A 235 14.98 -3.25 12.73
CA SER A 235 15.45 -1.95 12.21
C SER A 235 15.98 -2.00 10.76
N PHE A 236 15.25 -2.65 9.87
CA PHE A 236 15.63 -2.84 8.46
C PHE A 236 15.88 -1.53 7.70
N GLY A 237 15.14 -0.47 8.04
CA GLY A 237 15.23 0.83 7.39
C GLY A 237 16.66 1.40 7.30
N ASN A 238 17.48 1.10 8.31
CA ASN A 238 18.84 1.60 8.51
C ASN A 238 19.91 0.49 8.55
N ALA A 239 19.65 -0.66 7.93
CA ALA A 239 20.51 -1.85 7.99
C ALA A 239 21.87 -1.76 7.26
N ASN A 240 22.35 -0.56 6.95
CA ASN A 240 23.66 -0.35 6.33
C ASN A 240 24.82 -0.42 7.35
N HIS A 241 24.53 -0.27 8.65
CA HIS A 241 25.52 -0.32 9.71
C HIS A 241 25.68 -1.74 10.25
N GLU A 242 26.92 -2.14 10.54
CA GLU A 242 27.24 -3.46 11.09
C GLU A 242 26.69 -3.68 12.51
N THR A 243 26.41 -2.60 13.25
CA THR A 243 25.77 -2.69 14.56
C THR A 243 24.25 -2.86 14.49
N ASN A 244 23.65 -2.74 13.31
CA ASN A 244 22.21 -2.84 13.13
C ASN A 244 21.72 -4.29 13.31
N PRO A 245 20.63 -4.55 14.05
CA PRO A 245 20.16 -5.90 14.31
C PRO A 245 19.82 -6.71 13.06
N TRP A 246 19.15 -6.11 12.07
CA TRP A 246 18.86 -6.78 10.80
C TRP A 246 20.13 -7.16 10.04
N ASN A 247 21.15 -6.28 10.05
CA ASN A 247 22.44 -6.57 9.41
C ASN A 247 23.20 -7.70 10.13
N LYS A 248 23.27 -7.62 11.47
CA LYS A 248 23.87 -8.66 12.30
C LYS A 248 23.22 -10.02 12.08
N PHE A 249 21.89 -10.06 11.98
CA PHE A 249 21.15 -11.29 11.73
C PHE A 249 21.34 -11.83 10.31
N HIS A 250 21.07 -11.02 9.29
CA HIS A 250 20.93 -11.50 7.91
C HIS A 250 22.22 -11.47 7.09
N ILE A 251 23.22 -10.69 7.50
CA ILE A 251 24.46 -10.51 6.73
C ILE A 251 25.67 -11.08 7.47
N GLN A 252 25.83 -10.74 8.74
CA GLN A 252 26.97 -11.24 9.54
C GLN A 252 26.69 -12.62 10.13
N GLY A 253 25.41 -12.90 10.43
CA GLY A 253 24.94 -13.99 11.27
C GLY A 253 25.67 -14.10 12.60
N ASP A 254 25.62 -12.99 13.32
CA ASP A 254 26.00 -12.90 14.73
C ASP A 254 25.10 -13.82 15.57
N GLU A 255 25.66 -14.89 16.13
CA GLU A 255 24.89 -15.94 16.83
C GLU A 255 24.05 -15.40 17.99
N ASP A 256 24.60 -14.46 18.76
CA ASP A 256 23.89 -13.82 19.88
C ASP A 256 22.65 -13.07 19.39
N THR A 257 22.81 -12.28 18.30
CA THR A 257 21.68 -11.58 17.68
C THR A 257 20.68 -12.55 17.07
N ILE A 258 21.14 -13.65 16.44
CA ILE A 258 20.25 -14.67 15.88
C ILE A 258 19.37 -15.27 16.98
N ASN A 259 19.99 -15.72 18.08
CA ASN A 259 19.26 -16.34 19.19
C ASN A 259 18.26 -15.38 19.84
N ASP A 260 18.67 -14.13 20.11
CA ASP A 260 17.78 -13.10 20.68
C ASP A 260 16.59 -12.79 19.76
N MET A 261 16.82 -12.66 18.46
CA MET A 261 15.77 -12.34 17.49
C MET A 261 14.80 -13.51 17.30
N LEU A 262 15.30 -14.74 17.20
CA LEU A 262 14.46 -15.94 17.08
C LEU A 262 13.58 -16.13 18.33
N GLU A 263 14.11 -15.85 19.52
CA GLU A 263 13.31 -15.89 20.75
C GLU A 263 12.19 -14.85 20.72
N LYS A 264 12.51 -13.61 20.31
CA LYS A 264 11.49 -12.56 20.14
C LYS A 264 10.43 -12.89 19.09
N LEU A 265 10.80 -13.66 18.07
CA LEU A 265 9.90 -14.11 17.01
C LEU A 265 8.98 -15.28 17.41
N ARG A 266 9.30 -16.01 18.49
CA ARG A 266 8.52 -17.18 18.96
C ARG A 266 7.40 -16.84 19.94
N ILE A 267 7.47 -15.69 20.63
CA ILE A 267 6.59 -15.40 21.77
C ILE A 267 5.30 -14.69 21.33
N ARG A 268 4.15 -15.28 21.71
CA ARG A 268 2.79 -14.72 21.63
C ARG A 268 2.49 -13.75 22.76
#